data_AF-A0A6A5HK07-F1
#
_entry.id   AF-A0A6A5HK07-F1
#
_cell.length_a   1.000
_cell.length_b   1.000
_cell.length_c   1.000
_cell.angle_alpha   90.00
_cell.angle_beta   90.00
_cell.angle_gamma   90.00
#
_symmetry.space_group_name_H-M   'P 1'
#
loop_
_entity.id
_entity.type
_entity.pdbx_description
1 polymer ?
#
loop_
_entity_poly.entity_id
_entity_poly.type
_entity_poly.pdbx_seq_one_letter_code
_entity_poly.pdbx_strand_id
1 'polypeptide(L)'
;MLTPYLIGMWKAGDVSSDVQFWWTDDVAVMPEIRSIREEWPLFLRGFMTWYYMFILITWFFIMALERTCASRFILDYEQTSRYHIFWLLFVSQHITVWIMLWFVFLNHINFYLCFLFTVSVNGSAVLVLYLNRRYNMALIKKFERNTKMSIKIYTLPARFQAKENVKAFDLMFRIVVVGFFLIFSGLLCLVFVNYKWLPSCGTLFLFCFENLVHLNPLIVCPVLILSVSQWSNAISHSKIPVLRSMSLRPKTLPGPNISQEQETDLYFTQLNTSWEREIS
;
A
#
# COMPACT_ATOMS: atom_id res chain seq x y z
N MET A 1 -14.52 20.64 16.57
CA MET A 1 -15.17 19.51 15.93
C MET A 1 -14.68 18.20 16.53
N LEU A 2 -15.43 17.67 17.51
CA LEU A 2 -15.82 16.27 17.37
C LEU A 2 -16.48 16.17 16.01
N THR A 3 -16.21 15.13 15.24
CA THR A 3 -16.99 14.86 14.05
C THR A 3 -18.11 13.86 14.40
N PRO A 4 -19.31 14.37 14.68
CA PRO A 4 -20.54 13.70 14.34
C PRO A 4 -21.21 14.50 13.20
N TYR A 5 -22.04 13.86 12.38
CA TYR A 5 -22.93 14.56 11.44
C TYR A 5 -22.31 15.14 10.16
N LEU A 6 -21.61 14.33 9.37
CA LEU A 6 -21.41 14.72 7.97
C LEU A 6 -22.76 14.79 7.21
N ILE A 7 -23.82 14.13 7.69
CA ILE A 7 -25.20 14.24 7.16
C ILE A 7 -26.22 14.02 8.29
N GLY A 8 -26.76 15.11 8.85
CA GLY A 8 -28.06 15.22 9.54
C GLY A 8 -28.47 14.19 10.62
N MET A 9 -28.60 14.65 11.88
CA MET A 9 -29.87 14.56 12.65
C MET A 9 -29.72 14.94 14.13
N TRP A 10 -28.51 14.98 14.69
CA TRP A 10 -28.31 15.48 16.06
C TRP A 10 -27.22 16.55 16.08
N LYS A 11 -27.24 17.40 17.10
CA LYS A 11 -26.22 18.41 17.35
C LYS A 11 -25.59 18.03 18.67
N ALA A 12 -24.28 17.79 18.72
CA ALA A 12 -23.62 17.74 20.02
C ALA A 12 -23.83 19.12 20.68
N GLY A 13 -24.39 19.13 21.89
CA GLY A 13 -24.83 20.35 22.58
C GLY A 13 -23.71 21.39 22.72
N ASP A 14 -24.10 22.66 22.96
CA ASP A 14 -23.28 23.88 22.97
C ASP A 14 -21.77 23.66 23.21
N VAL A 15 -21.05 23.38 22.12
CA VAL A 15 -19.60 23.38 22.10
C VAL A 15 -19.17 24.84 21.94
N SER A 16 -18.92 25.51 23.06
CA SER A 16 -18.58 26.94 23.14
C SER A 16 -17.18 27.30 22.61
N SER A 17 -16.41 26.32 22.10
CA SER A 17 -15.12 26.54 21.48
C SER A 17 -15.00 25.79 20.15
N ASP A 18 -14.45 26.46 19.13
CA ASP A 18 -14.01 25.81 17.90
C ASP A 18 -12.88 24.83 18.24
N VAL A 19 -13.23 23.59 18.61
CA VAL A 19 -12.24 22.54 18.89
C VAL A 19 -11.52 22.19 17.58
N GLN A 20 -10.41 22.84 17.27
CA GLN A 20 -9.66 22.65 16.03
C GLN A 20 -8.53 21.62 16.19
N PHE A 21 -8.66 20.63 17.09
CA PHE A 21 -7.56 19.70 17.38
C PHE A 21 -7.92 18.28 16.93
N TRP A 22 -7.04 17.67 16.14
CA TRP A 22 -7.12 16.24 15.78
C TRP A 22 -6.63 15.33 16.92
N TRP A 23 -5.71 15.84 17.73
CA TRP A 23 -5.16 15.19 18.91
C TRP A 23 -4.79 16.28 19.92
N THR A 24 -5.02 16.04 21.21
CA THR A 24 -4.62 16.92 22.30
C THR A 24 -4.28 16.06 23.51
N ASP A 25 -3.22 16.44 24.24
CA ASP A 25 -2.90 15.87 25.57
C ASP A 25 -3.45 16.74 26.71
N ASP A 26 -3.93 17.95 26.40
CA ASP A 26 -4.46 18.87 27.39
C ASP A 26 -5.91 18.54 27.72
N VAL A 27 -6.11 17.97 28.91
CA VAL A 27 -7.43 17.61 29.45
C VAL A 27 -8.36 18.83 29.56
N ALA A 28 -7.82 20.04 29.77
CA ALA A 28 -8.63 21.25 29.89
C ALA A 28 -9.26 21.71 28.57
N VAL A 29 -8.71 21.24 27.43
CA VAL A 29 -9.17 21.58 26.08
C VAL A 29 -9.95 20.40 25.46
N MET A 30 -9.98 19.25 26.14
CA MET A 30 -10.76 18.09 25.69
C MET A 30 -12.25 18.36 25.82
N PRO A 31 -13.06 17.94 24.83
CA PRO A 31 -14.51 17.99 24.95
C PRO A 31 -14.99 17.09 26.09
N GLU A 32 -15.83 17.62 26.97
CA GLU A 32 -16.46 16.82 28.02
C GLU A 32 -17.54 15.90 27.43
N ILE A 33 -17.42 14.61 27.76
CA ILE A 33 -18.38 13.58 27.39
C ILE A 33 -19.37 13.43 28.54
N ARG A 34 -20.65 13.73 28.30
CA ARG A 34 -21.67 13.76 29.37
C ARG A 34 -22.17 12.36 29.73
N SER A 35 -22.21 11.45 28.75
CA SER A 35 -22.65 10.07 28.94
C SER A 35 -22.06 9.12 27.92
N ILE A 36 -21.36 8.08 28.40
CA ILE A 36 -20.82 6.99 27.56
C ILE A 36 -21.92 6.31 26.75
N ARG A 37 -23.14 6.23 27.27
CA ARG A 37 -24.25 5.52 26.63
C ARG A 37 -24.86 6.28 25.45
N GLU A 38 -24.76 7.60 25.44
CA GLU A 38 -25.25 8.46 24.36
C GLU A 38 -24.15 8.72 23.31
N GLU A 39 -22.90 8.75 23.75
CA GLU A 39 -21.74 9.14 22.94
C GLU A 39 -20.89 7.93 22.47
N TRP A 40 -21.32 6.69 22.73
CA TRP A 40 -20.63 5.47 22.27
C TRP A 40 -20.29 5.43 20.75
N PRO A 41 -21.09 6.00 19.83
CA PRO A 41 -20.74 5.99 18.41
C PRO A 41 -19.48 6.82 18.10
N LEU A 42 -19.19 7.85 18.91
CA LEU A 42 -17.98 8.66 18.77
C LEU A 42 -16.73 7.86 19.15
N PHE A 43 -16.82 7.08 20.24
CA PHE A 43 -15.77 6.13 20.63
C PHE A 43 -15.53 5.07 19.56
N LEU A 44 -16.61 4.46 19.05
CA LEU A 44 -16.49 3.45 17.98
C LEU A 44 -15.85 4.05 16.72
N ARG A 45 -16.26 5.27 16.32
CA ARG A 45 -15.66 5.96 15.17
C ARG A 45 -14.17 6.20 15.37
N GLY A 46 -13.76 6.73 16.52
CA GLY A 46 -12.36 6.97 16.83
C GLY A 46 -11.55 5.68 16.78
N PHE A 47 -12.07 4.62 17.39
CA PHE A 47 -11.46 3.30 17.40
C PHE A 47 -11.27 2.73 15.97
N MET A 48 -12.32 2.77 15.15
CA MET A 48 -12.27 2.27 13.77
C MET A 48 -11.34 3.10 12.89
N THR A 49 -11.25 4.41 13.14
CA THR A 49 -10.33 5.31 12.42
C THR A 49 -8.88 4.95 12.71
N TRP A 50 -8.52 4.76 13.98
CA TRP A 50 -7.18 4.34 14.37
C TRP A 50 -6.83 2.95 13.85
N TYR A 51 -7.76 2.00 13.95
CA TYR A 51 -7.60 0.65 13.41
C TYR A 51 -7.30 0.70 11.90
N TYR A 52 -8.09 1.47 11.14
CA TYR A 52 -7.90 1.67 9.71
C TYR A 52 -6.53 2.29 9.38
N MET A 53 -6.13 3.36 10.10
CA MET A 53 -4.82 3.99 9.91
C MET A 53 -3.66 3.01 10.13
N PHE A 54 -3.71 2.20 11.19
CA PHE A 54 -2.65 1.22 11.46
C PHE A 54 -2.61 0.09 10.43
N ILE A 55 -3.75 -0.35 9.89
CA ILE A 55 -3.77 -1.29 8.77
C ILE A 55 -3.02 -0.69 7.57
N LEU A 56 -3.31 0.55 7.19
CA LEU A 56 -2.66 1.20 6.05
C LEU A 56 -1.15 1.35 6.24
N ILE A 57 -0.73 1.77 7.44
CA ILE A 57 0.67 1.95 7.82
C ILE A 57 1.44 0.62 7.74
N THR A 58 0.85 -0.46 8.22
CA THR A 58 1.49 -1.79 8.26
C THR A 58 1.40 -2.54 6.93
N TRP A 59 0.46 -2.18 6.06
CA TRP A 59 0.19 -2.89 4.80
C TRP A 59 1.40 -2.96 3.88
N PHE A 60 2.13 -1.85 3.69
CA PHE A 60 3.33 -1.83 2.85
C PHE A 60 4.41 -2.80 3.34
N PHE A 61 4.57 -2.90 4.66
CA PHE A 61 5.54 -3.80 5.26
C PHE A 61 5.15 -5.27 5.05
N ILE A 62 3.88 -5.62 5.26
CA ILE A 62 3.37 -6.98 5.04
C ILE A 62 3.49 -7.38 3.56
N MET A 63 3.16 -6.49 2.63
CA MET A 63 3.37 -6.72 1.19
C MET A 63 4.85 -6.92 0.84
N ALA A 64 5.75 -6.17 1.47
CA ALA A 64 7.19 -6.35 1.27
C ALA A 64 7.68 -7.72 1.76
N LEU A 65 7.16 -8.20 2.91
CA LEU A 65 7.46 -9.52 3.46
C LEU A 65 6.90 -10.65 2.59
N GLU A 66 5.65 -10.54 2.13
CA GLU A 66 5.04 -11.49 1.20
C GLU A 66 5.93 -11.66 -0.04
N ARG A 67 6.42 -10.55 -0.61
CA ARG A 67 7.32 -10.60 -1.76
C ARG A 67 8.72 -11.10 -1.44
N THR A 68 9.21 -10.94 -0.21
CA THR A 68 10.42 -11.64 0.24
C THR A 68 10.20 -13.15 0.21
N CYS A 69 9.06 -13.64 0.69
CA CYS A 69 8.71 -15.07 0.61
C CYS A 69 8.65 -15.54 -0.85
N ALA A 70 7.95 -14.81 -1.72
CA ALA A 70 7.88 -15.12 -3.15
C ALA A 70 9.26 -15.15 -3.84
N SER A 71 10.17 -14.26 -3.43
CA SER A 71 11.53 -14.21 -3.96
C SER A 71 12.44 -15.33 -3.43
N ARG A 72 12.23 -15.78 -2.19
CA ARG A 72 12.99 -16.88 -1.58
C ARG A 72 12.55 -18.23 -2.12
N PHE A 73 11.25 -18.43 -2.32
CA PHE A 73 10.67 -19.68 -2.81
C PHE A 73 10.42 -19.64 -4.33
N ILE A 74 11.33 -19.04 -5.09
CA ILE A 74 11.12 -18.74 -6.52
C ILE A 74 10.89 -19.96 -7.43
N LEU A 75 11.28 -21.16 -6.98
CA LEU A 75 11.13 -22.38 -7.76
C LEU A 75 9.71 -22.94 -7.67
N ASP A 76 9.12 -22.89 -6.47
CA ASP A 76 7.90 -23.63 -6.15
C ASP A 76 6.78 -22.73 -5.61
N TYR A 77 6.96 -21.38 -5.63
CA TYR A 77 6.02 -20.45 -4.98
C TYR A 77 4.58 -20.66 -5.46
N GLU A 78 4.41 -20.74 -6.78
CA GLU A 78 3.11 -20.87 -7.45
C GLU A 78 2.64 -22.33 -7.57
N GLN A 79 3.56 -23.29 -7.52
CA GLN A 79 3.23 -24.72 -7.68
C GLN A 79 2.63 -25.32 -6.41
N THR A 80 3.06 -24.87 -5.23
CA THR A 80 2.52 -25.37 -3.96
C THR A 80 1.73 -24.26 -3.26
N SER A 81 0.46 -24.52 -2.94
CA SER A 81 -0.36 -23.59 -2.18
C SER A 81 0.21 -23.39 -0.76
N ARG A 82 0.73 -22.18 -0.50
CA ARG A 82 1.31 -21.80 0.80
C ARG A 82 0.38 -20.88 1.59
N TYR A 83 -0.87 -21.34 1.76
CA TYR A 83 -1.88 -20.60 2.51
C TYR A 83 -1.48 -20.27 3.95
N HIS A 84 -0.60 -21.08 4.56
CA HIS A 84 -0.03 -20.81 5.88
C HIS A 84 0.80 -19.52 5.94
N ILE A 85 1.53 -19.15 4.87
CA ILE A 85 2.29 -17.89 4.82
C ILE A 85 1.32 -16.71 4.82
N PHE A 86 0.26 -16.79 4.01
CA PHE A 86 -0.78 -15.78 3.96
C PHE A 86 -1.40 -15.57 5.36
N TRP A 87 -1.85 -16.65 6.01
CA TRP A 87 -2.43 -16.54 7.35
C TRP A 87 -1.45 -16.01 8.39
N LEU A 88 -0.19 -16.47 8.36
CA LEU A 88 0.83 -16.00 9.28
C LEU A 88 1.04 -14.49 9.14
N LEU A 89 1.16 -14.00 7.91
CA LEU A 89 1.29 -12.57 7.62
C LEU A 89 0.03 -11.79 8.04
N PHE A 90 -1.16 -12.29 7.67
CA PHE A 90 -2.44 -11.65 8.00
C PHE A 90 -2.65 -11.54 9.51
N VAL A 91 -2.47 -12.64 10.25
CA VAL A 91 -2.63 -12.68 11.71
C VAL A 91 -1.56 -11.81 12.38
N SER A 92 -0.31 -11.87 11.93
CA SER A 92 0.76 -11.02 12.48
C SER A 92 0.46 -9.52 12.31
N GLN A 93 -0.12 -9.13 11.17
CA GLN A 93 -0.54 -7.76 10.92
C GLN A 93 -1.62 -7.34 11.91
N HIS A 94 -2.67 -8.15 12.06
CA HIS A 94 -3.79 -7.83 12.93
C HIS A 94 -3.35 -7.78 14.39
N ILE A 95 -2.53 -8.72 14.86
CA ILE A 95 -1.95 -8.67 16.21
C ILE A 95 -1.19 -7.37 16.43
N THR A 96 -0.35 -6.96 15.47
CA THR A 96 0.40 -5.70 15.56
C THR A 96 -0.54 -4.49 15.65
N VAL A 97 -1.60 -4.46 14.82
CA VAL A 97 -2.61 -3.40 14.84
C VAL A 97 -3.34 -3.35 16.18
N TRP A 98 -3.76 -4.49 16.72
CA TRP A 98 -4.43 -4.57 18.02
C TRP A 98 -3.55 -4.07 19.16
N ILE A 99 -2.27 -4.43 19.17
CA ILE A 99 -1.30 -3.94 20.16
C ILE A 99 -1.17 -2.41 20.06
N MET A 100 -1.03 -1.87 18.84
CA MET A 100 -0.89 -0.42 18.68
C MET A 100 -2.16 0.35 19.00
N LEU A 101 -3.32 -0.23 18.71
CA LEU A 101 -4.59 0.35 19.08
C LEU A 101 -4.75 0.41 20.59
N TRP A 102 -4.37 -0.65 21.32
CA TRP A 102 -4.35 -0.63 22.78
C TRP A 102 -3.48 0.49 23.34
N PHE A 103 -2.26 0.66 22.80
CA PHE A 103 -1.36 1.70 23.28
C PHE A 103 -1.81 3.13 22.96
N VAL A 104 -2.31 3.38 21.74
CA VAL A 104 -2.63 4.73 21.28
C VAL A 104 -4.03 5.16 21.68
N PHE A 105 -5.02 4.26 21.56
CA PHE A 105 -6.42 4.59 21.88
C PHE A 105 -6.62 4.83 23.38
N LEU A 106 -5.86 4.15 24.23
CA LEU A 106 -5.88 4.34 25.70
C LEU A 106 -4.83 5.35 26.18
N ASN A 107 -4.17 6.07 25.26
CA ASN A 107 -3.15 7.08 25.55
C ASN A 107 -2.00 6.59 26.46
N HIS A 108 -1.58 5.32 26.31
CA HIS A 108 -0.46 4.75 27.05
C HIS A 108 0.91 5.16 26.49
N ILE A 109 0.96 5.65 25.26
CA ILE A 109 2.20 6.10 24.62
C ILE A 109 2.07 7.53 24.10
N ASN A 110 3.16 8.28 24.21
CA ASN A 110 3.24 9.62 23.64
C ASN A 110 3.13 9.57 22.12
N PHE A 111 2.53 10.62 21.54
CA PHE A 111 2.37 10.76 20.09
C PHE A 111 3.69 10.62 19.32
N TYR A 112 4.79 11.13 19.87
CA TYR A 112 6.13 11.02 19.27
C TYR A 112 6.56 9.56 19.06
N LEU A 113 6.28 8.66 20.01
CA LEU A 113 6.63 7.24 19.89
C LEU A 113 5.79 6.55 18.81
N CYS A 114 4.51 6.90 18.70
CA CYS A 114 3.63 6.42 17.63
C CYS A 114 4.12 6.88 16.25
N PHE A 115 4.57 8.14 16.14
CA PHE A 115 5.15 8.69 14.93
C PHE A 115 6.45 7.96 14.55
N LEU A 116 7.36 7.77 15.52
CA LEU A 116 8.62 7.05 15.31
C LEU A 116 8.39 5.61 14.83
N PHE A 117 7.43 4.90 15.43
CA PHE A 117 7.03 3.57 14.98
C PHE A 117 6.56 3.58 13.53
N THR A 118 5.66 4.51 13.18
CA THR A 118 5.11 4.63 11.82
C THR A 118 6.20 4.86 10.78
N VAL A 119 7.13 5.78 11.06
CA VAL A 119 8.29 6.06 10.19
C VAL A 119 9.20 4.83 10.09
N SER A 120 9.45 4.14 11.21
CA SER A 120 10.32 2.96 11.25
C SER A 120 9.76 1.79 10.44
N VAL A 121 8.46 1.49 10.58
CA VAL A 121 7.80 0.42 9.82
C VAL A 121 7.81 0.73 8.32
N ASN A 122 7.43 1.95 7.92
CA ASN A 122 7.45 2.32 6.50
C ASN A 122 8.88 2.36 5.93
N GLY A 123 9.85 2.88 6.70
CA GLY A 123 11.27 2.87 6.32
C GLY A 123 11.81 1.45 6.12
N SER A 124 11.46 0.52 7.00
CA SER A 124 11.81 -0.89 6.87
C SER A 124 11.15 -1.53 5.64
N ALA A 125 9.90 -1.19 5.32
CA ALA A 125 9.22 -1.66 4.11
C ALA A 125 9.98 -1.24 2.85
N VAL A 126 10.35 0.04 2.74
CA VAL A 126 11.16 0.56 1.62
C VAL A 126 12.49 -0.17 1.51
N LEU A 127 13.17 -0.39 2.64
CA LEU A 127 14.45 -1.10 2.66
C LEU A 127 14.30 -2.55 2.18
N VAL A 128 13.29 -3.28 2.69
CA VAL A 128 13.02 -4.66 2.29
C VAL A 128 12.67 -4.74 0.79
N LEU A 129 11.83 -3.85 0.29
CA LEU A 129 11.50 -3.76 -1.14
C LEU A 129 12.75 -3.52 -2.00
N TYR A 130 13.62 -2.60 -1.56
CA TYR A 130 14.85 -2.28 -2.27
C TYR A 130 15.83 -3.46 -2.29
N LEU A 131 16.01 -4.14 -1.16
CA LEU A 131 16.85 -5.33 -1.04
C LEU A 131 16.32 -6.48 -1.89
N ASN A 132 15.02 -6.76 -1.82
CA ASN A 132 14.38 -7.80 -2.63
C ASN A 132 14.53 -7.53 -4.14
N ARG A 133 14.36 -6.27 -4.56
CA ARG A 133 14.56 -5.88 -5.95
C ARG A 133 15.99 -6.10 -6.41
N ARG A 134 16.98 -5.68 -5.59
CA ARG A 134 18.40 -5.92 -5.89
C ARG A 134 18.72 -7.41 -5.96
N TYR A 135 18.17 -8.21 -5.06
CA TYR A 135 18.32 -9.67 -5.05
C TYR A 135 17.77 -10.30 -6.34
N ASN A 136 16.54 -9.99 -6.73
CA ASN A 136 15.94 -10.55 -7.95
C ASN A 136 16.66 -10.10 -9.23
N MET A 137 17.10 -8.84 -9.31
CA MET A 137 17.94 -8.38 -10.42
C MET A 137 19.29 -9.10 -10.49
N ALA A 138 19.93 -9.34 -9.35
CA ALA A 138 21.16 -10.13 -9.30
C ALA A 138 20.93 -11.58 -9.71
N LEU A 139 19.77 -12.16 -9.37
CA LEU A 139 19.37 -13.51 -9.78
C LEU A 139 19.18 -13.61 -11.30
N ILE A 140 18.48 -12.64 -11.91
CA ILE A 140 18.32 -12.56 -13.37
C ILE A 140 19.69 -12.49 -14.07
N LYS A 141 20.59 -11.60 -13.61
CA LYS A 141 21.95 -11.48 -14.15
C LYS A 141 22.76 -12.77 -14.00
N LYS A 142 22.54 -13.55 -12.93
CA LYS A 142 23.18 -14.85 -12.74
C LYS A 142 22.67 -15.89 -13.74
N PHE A 143 21.37 -15.91 -14.05
CA PHE A 143 20.81 -16.77 -15.08
C PHE A 143 21.38 -16.45 -16.47
N GLU A 144 21.63 -15.17 -16.77
CA GLU A 144 22.21 -14.74 -18.05
C GLU A 144 23.71 -15.06 -18.18
N ARG A 145 24.49 -14.99 -17.08
CA ARG A 145 25.96 -15.13 -17.12
C ARG A 145 26.50 -16.54 -16.88
N ASN A 146 25.84 -17.37 -16.06
CA ASN A 146 26.44 -18.62 -15.56
C ASN A 146 25.68 -19.86 -16.04
N THR A 147 26.15 -20.48 -17.13
CA THR A 147 25.52 -21.67 -17.72
C THR A 147 25.43 -22.86 -16.76
N LYS A 148 26.41 -23.09 -15.86
CA LYS A 148 26.42 -24.25 -14.94
C LYS A 148 25.46 -24.12 -13.75
N MET A 149 25.37 -22.94 -13.13
CA MET A 149 24.43 -22.66 -12.01
C MET A 149 23.02 -22.40 -12.54
N SER A 150 22.95 -21.86 -13.77
CA SER A 150 21.75 -21.88 -14.60
C SER A 150 21.24 -23.32 -14.68
N ILE A 151 21.93 -24.30 -15.24
CA ILE A 151 21.41 -25.68 -15.37
C ILE A 151 20.77 -26.28 -14.09
N LYS A 152 21.26 -25.96 -12.88
CA LYS A 152 20.71 -26.50 -11.61
C LYS A 152 19.46 -25.78 -11.08
N ILE A 153 19.27 -24.48 -11.39
CA ILE A 153 18.16 -23.62 -10.89
C ILE A 153 17.30 -23.08 -12.05
N TYR A 154 17.74 -23.28 -13.29
CA TYR A 154 17.14 -22.75 -14.51
C TYR A 154 16.01 -23.67 -14.93
N THR A 155 14.88 -23.44 -14.27
CA THR A 155 13.58 -23.78 -14.83
C THR A 155 13.05 -22.52 -15.51
N LEU A 156 12.46 -22.68 -16.69
CA LEU A 156 11.80 -21.59 -17.40
C LEU A 156 10.82 -20.81 -16.48
N PRO A 157 10.02 -21.47 -15.61
CA PRO A 157 9.19 -20.80 -14.60
C PRO A 157 9.98 -19.88 -13.65
N ALA A 158 11.12 -20.31 -13.11
CA ALA A 158 11.88 -19.49 -12.15
C ALA A 158 12.40 -18.18 -12.76
N ARG A 159 12.75 -18.19 -14.05
CA ARG A 159 13.16 -16.99 -14.77
C ARG A 159 11.99 -16.04 -15.02
N PHE A 160 10.83 -16.57 -15.42
CA PHE A 160 9.63 -15.76 -15.57
C PHE A 160 9.18 -15.15 -14.25
N GLN A 161 9.19 -15.94 -13.18
CA GLN A 161 8.83 -15.48 -11.85
C GLN A 161 9.79 -14.41 -11.31
N ALA A 162 11.09 -14.52 -11.59
CA ALA A 162 12.06 -13.47 -11.24
C ALA A 162 11.78 -12.14 -11.97
N LYS A 163 11.50 -12.21 -13.27
CA LYS A 163 11.16 -11.02 -14.09
C LYS A 163 9.85 -10.39 -13.62
N GLU A 164 8.85 -11.19 -13.30
CA GLU A 164 7.57 -10.72 -12.79
C GLU A 164 7.71 -10.08 -11.39
N ASN A 165 8.47 -10.69 -10.49
CA ASN A 165 8.76 -10.11 -9.18
C ASN A 165 9.43 -8.74 -9.28
N VAL A 166 10.38 -8.54 -10.21
CA VAL A 166 10.99 -7.23 -10.45
C VAL A 166 9.94 -6.19 -10.89
N LYS A 167 9.04 -6.55 -11.81
CA LYS A 167 7.93 -5.66 -12.22
C LYS A 167 7.00 -5.35 -11.05
N ALA A 168 6.71 -6.34 -10.20
CA ALA A 168 5.90 -6.15 -9.00
C ALA A 168 6.57 -5.21 -7.99
N PHE A 169 7.90 -5.30 -7.80
CA PHE A 169 8.65 -4.35 -6.97
C PHE A 169 8.60 -2.93 -7.55
N ASP A 170 8.80 -2.76 -8.86
CA ASP A 170 8.72 -1.45 -9.51
C ASP A 170 7.31 -0.83 -9.37
N LEU A 171 6.25 -1.65 -9.44
CA LEU A 171 4.88 -1.22 -9.15
C LEU A 171 4.73 -0.77 -7.69
N MET A 172 5.16 -1.60 -6.73
CA MET A 172 5.07 -1.26 -5.31
C MET A 172 5.86 -0.01 -4.95
N PHE A 173 7.03 0.23 -5.55
CA PHE A 173 7.77 1.47 -5.36
C PHE A 173 6.96 2.70 -5.79
N ARG A 174 6.24 2.64 -6.91
CA ARG A 174 5.38 3.74 -7.35
C ARG A 174 4.25 4.00 -6.35
N ILE A 175 3.63 2.93 -5.84
CA ILE A 175 2.56 3.03 -4.84
C ILE A 175 3.10 3.61 -3.53
N VAL A 176 4.27 3.19 -3.08
CA VAL A 176 4.95 3.73 -1.89
C VAL A 176 5.24 5.23 -2.06
N VAL A 177 5.69 5.67 -3.23
CA VAL A 177 5.94 7.10 -3.50
C VAL A 177 4.64 7.91 -3.39
N VAL A 178 3.54 7.41 -3.97
CA VAL A 178 2.23 8.06 -3.85
C VAL A 178 1.73 8.04 -2.40
N GLY A 179 1.86 6.92 -1.70
CA GLY A 179 1.50 6.79 -0.29
C GLY A 179 2.29 7.75 0.59
N PHE A 180 3.60 7.91 0.35
CA PHE A 180 4.45 8.87 1.05
C PHE A 180 4.00 10.31 0.80
N PHE A 181 3.65 10.65 -0.43
CA PHE A 181 3.11 11.97 -0.76
C PHE A 181 1.80 12.27 -0.02
N LEU A 182 0.90 11.27 0.09
CA LEU A 182 -0.34 11.39 0.86
C LEU A 182 -0.05 11.58 2.35
N ILE A 183 0.78 10.72 2.95
CA ILE A 183 1.16 10.82 4.36
C ILE A 183 1.80 12.17 4.65
N PHE A 184 2.74 12.61 3.82
CA PHE A 184 3.41 13.91 3.96
C PHE A 184 2.42 15.07 3.90
N SER A 185 1.49 15.05 2.94
CA SER A 185 0.44 16.08 2.81
C SER A 185 -0.50 16.10 4.03
N GLY A 186 -0.84 14.93 4.56
CA GLY A 186 -1.64 14.81 5.79
C GLY A 186 -0.91 15.36 7.02
N LEU A 187 0.36 14.99 7.20
CA LEU A 187 1.21 15.51 8.28
C LEU A 187 1.36 17.03 8.20
N LEU A 188 1.53 17.57 6.99
CA LEU A 188 1.60 19.01 6.77
C LEU A 188 0.30 19.69 7.24
N CYS A 189 -0.87 19.15 6.87
CA CYS A 189 -2.16 19.66 7.35
C CYS A 189 -2.24 19.64 8.88
N LEU A 190 -1.79 18.56 9.54
CA LEU A 190 -1.77 18.45 11.00
C LEU A 190 -0.85 19.48 11.65
N VAL A 191 0.32 19.79 11.06
CA VAL A 191 1.23 20.83 11.57
C VAL A 191 0.55 22.21 11.51
N PHE A 192 -0.06 22.56 10.37
CA PHE A 192 -0.78 23.83 10.23
C PHE A 192 -1.91 24.00 11.27
N VAL A 193 -2.62 22.91 11.55
CA VAL A 193 -3.71 22.87 12.54
C VAL A 193 -3.17 22.99 13.97
N ASN A 194 -2.19 22.16 14.36
CA ASN A 194 -1.69 22.11 15.74
C ASN A 194 -0.95 23.40 16.15
N TYR A 195 -0.12 23.95 15.27
CA TYR A 195 0.64 25.18 15.58
C TYR A 195 -0.16 26.46 15.34
N LYS A 196 -1.44 26.37 14.95
CA LYS A 196 -2.32 27.51 14.66
C LYS A 196 -1.67 28.54 13.73
N TRP A 197 -0.88 28.10 12.76
CA TRP A 197 -0.19 29.00 11.83
C TRP A 197 -1.18 29.82 10.99
N LEU A 198 -2.33 29.22 10.65
CA LEU A 198 -3.41 29.84 9.87
C LEU A 198 -4.76 29.48 10.52
N PRO A 199 -5.14 30.13 11.63
CA PRO A 199 -6.33 29.75 12.40
C PRO A 199 -7.63 29.92 11.60
N SER A 200 -7.68 30.91 10.69
CA SER A 200 -8.82 31.11 9.77
C SER A 200 -9.04 29.97 8.79
N CYS A 201 -8.00 29.17 8.50
CA CYS A 201 -8.06 28.02 7.60
C CYS A 201 -8.02 26.68 8.35
N GLY A 202 -8.03 26.66 9.69
CA GLY A 202 -7.92 25.43 10.49
C GLY A 202 -8.97 24.38 10.13
N THR A 203 -10.22 24.80 9.93
CA THR A 203 -11.31 23.92 9.49
C THR A 203 -11.06 23.31 8.11
N LEU A 204 -10.49 24.07 7.18
CA LEU A 204 -10.15 23.57 5.84
C LEU A 204 -9.02 22.55 5.90
N PHE A 205 -7.97 22.80 6.68
CA PHE A 205 -6.87 21.84 6.85
C PHE A 205 -7.31 20.55 7.53
N LEU A 206 -8.19 20.63 8.54
CA LEU A 206 -8.78 19.46 9.18
C LEU A 206 -9.65 18.66 8.21
N PHE A 207 -10.49 19.34 7.43
CA PHE A 207 -11.29 18.72 6.37
C PHE A 207 -10.41 18.03 5.32
N CYS A 208 -9.35 18.70 4.84
CA CYS A 208 -8.39 18.10 3.91
C CYS A 208 -7.71 16.87 4.50
N PHE A 209 -7.31 16.92 5.78
CA PHE A 209 -6.70 15.79 6.47
C PHE A 209 -7.66 14.59 6.57
N GLU A 210 -8.89 14.80 7.05
CA GLU A 210 -9.89 13.73 7.17
C GLU A 210 -10.18 13.08 5.81
N ASN A 211 -10.37 13.88 4.76
CA ASN A 211 -10.61 13.36 3.41
C ASN A 211 -9.38 12.64 2.87
N LEU A 212 -8.17 13.13 3.12
CA LEU A 212 -6.95 12.47 2.68
C LEU A 212 -6.78 11.09 3.35
N VAL A 213 -7.15 10.97 4.62
CA VAL A 213 -7.14 9.68 5.34
C VAL A 213 -8.20 8.76 4.77
N HIS A 214 -9.47 9.18 4.69
CA HIS A 214 -10.58 8.28 4.37
C HIS A 214 -10.76 8.01 2.86
N LEU A 215 -10.41 8.96 2.01
CA LEU A 215 -10.55 8.86 0.55
C LEU A 215 -9.23 8.48 -0.15
N ASN A 216 -8.20 8.07 0.59
CA ASN A 216 -6.96 7.56 -0.02
C ASN A 216 -7.17 6.46 -1.08
N PRO A 217 -8.19 5.55 -0.99
CA PRO A 217 -8.36 4.51 -2.00
C PRO A 217 -8.72 5.09 -3.37
N LEU A 218 -9.36 6.27 -3.41
CA LEU A 218 -9.67 6.97 -4.66
C LEU A 218 -8.42 7.46 -5.40
N ILE A 219 -7.27 7.55 -4.71
CA ILE A 219 -5.99 7.95 -5.29
C ILE A 219 -5.12 6.71 -5.54
N VAL A 220 -4.99 5.84 -4.55
CA VAL A 220 -4.11 4.66 -4.61
C VAL A 220 -4.61 3.64 -5.65
N CYS A 221 -5.92 3.37 -5.72
CA CYS A 221 -6.45 2.37 -6.64
C CYS A 221 -6.27 2.76 -8.11
N PRO A 222 -6.58 4.00 -8.57
CA PRO A 222 -6.28 4.42 -9.93
C PRO A 222 -4.79 4.35 -10.26
N VAL A 223 -3.90 4.74 -9.34
CA VAL A 223 -2.45 4.64 -9.53
C VAL A 223 -2.03 3.19 -9.76
N LEU A 224 -2.53 2.25 -8.96
CA LEU A 224 -2.26 0.83 -9.10
C LEU A 224 -2.74 0.29 -10.46
N ILE A 225 -3.96 0.64 -10.84
CA ILE A 225 -4.59 0.23 -12.10
C ILE A 225 -3.83 0.77 -13.33
N LEU A 226 -3.50 2.06 -13.33
CA LEU A 226 -2.75 2.71 -14.42
C LEU A 226 -1.26 2.30 -14.46
N SER A 227 -0.75 1.75 -13.35
CA SER A 227 0.64 1.30 -13.26
C SER A 227 0.88 -0.08 -13.89
N VAL A 228 -0.16 -0.89 -14.07
CA VAL A 228 -0.09 -2.19 -14.75
C VAL A 228 -0.52 -2.04 -16.21
N SER A 229 0.37 -2.34 -17.15
CA SER A 229 0.13 -2.10 -18.59
C SER A 229 -1.08 -2.88 -19.14
N GLN A 230 -1.32 -4.10 -18.66
CA GLN A 230 -2.48 -4.89 -19.07
C GLN A 230 -3.79 -4.19 -18.69
N TRP A 231 -3.87 -3.67 -17.46
CA TRP A 231 -5.05 -2.98 -16.94
C TRP A 231 -5.22 -1.58 -17.53
N SER A 232 -4.13 -0.82 -17.68
CA SER A 232 -4.19 0.50 -18.33
C SER A 232 -4.62 0.39 -19.80
N ASN A 233 -4.15 -0.63 -20.51
CA ASN A 233 -4.53 -0.85 -21.91
C ASN A 233 -5.99 -1.28 -22.02
N ALA A 234 -6.47 -2.18 -21.16
CA ALA A 234 -7.89 -2.54 -21.10
C ALA A 234 -8.79 -1.31 -20.89
N ILE A 235 -8.34 -0.36 -20.05
CA ILE A 235 -9.01 0.93 -19.83
C ILE A 235 -8.96 1.83 -21.06
N SER A 236 -7.82 1.90 -21.76
CA SER A 236 -7.71 2.64 -23.01
C SER A 236 -8.61 2.09 -24.12
N HIS A 237 -8.97 0.81 -24.06
CA HIS A 237 -9.91 0.16 -24.97
C HIS A 237 -11.37 0.19 -24.47
N SER A 238 -11.62 0.73 -23.27
CA SER A 238 -12.96 0.90 -22.73
C SER A 238 -13.74 1.97 -23.49
N LYS A 239 -15.06 1.80 -23.60
CA LYS A 239 -15.98 2.71 -24.29
C LYS A 239 -16.24 4.02 -23.52
N ILE A 240 -15.65 4.20 -22.33
CA ILE A 240 -15.87 5.37 -21.47
C ILE A 240 -14.80 6.45 -21.78
N PRO A 241 -15.19 7.61 -22.31
CA PRO A 241 -14.24 8.63 -22.81
C PRO A 241 -13.34 9.23 -21.73
N VAL A 242 -13.83 9.38 -20.49
CA VAL A 242 -13.04 9.91 -19.35
C VAL A 242 -11.92 8.95 -18.94
N LEU A 243 -12.16 7.63 -19.02
CA LEU A 243 -11.16 6.62 -18.67
C LEU A 243 -10.07 6.51 -19.75
N ARG A 244 -10.42 6.79 -21.01
CA ARG A 244 -9.48 6.77 -22.14
C ARG A 244 -8.41 7.86 -22.04
N SER A 245 -8.75 9.05 -21.53
CA SER A 245 -7.80 10.16 -21.37
C SER A 245 -6.83 9.95 -20.19
N MET A 246 -7.22 9.17 -19.17
CA MET A 246 -6.34 8.83 -18.03
C MET A 246 -5.23 7.83 -18.41
N SER A 247 -5.37 7.09 -19.52
CA SER A 247 -4.34 6.22 -20.07
C SER A 247 -3.27 7.01 -20.86
N LEU A 248 -2.74 8.07 -20.26
CA LEU A 248 -1.59 8.83 -20.79
C LEU A 248 -0.27 8.10 -20.48
N ARG A 249 -0.15 6.84 -20.89
CA ARG A 249 1.19 6.28 -21.13
C ARG A 249 1.56 6.62 -22.57
N PRO A 250 2.71 7.27 -22.82
CA PRO A 250 3.25 7.28 -24.16
C PRO A 250 3.37 5.82 -24.60
N LYS A 251 2.89 5.49 -25.79
CA LYS A 251 3.21 4.23 -26.47
C LYS A 251 4.73 4.16 -26.49
N THR A 252 5.34 3.45 -25.54
CA THR A 252 6.73 3.05 -25.64
C THR A 252 6.79 2.28 -26.95
N LEU A 253 7.45 2.86 -27.96
CA LEU A 253 7.85 2.11 -29.13
C LEU A 253 8.48 0.80 -28.63
N PRO A 254 8.19 -0.33 -29.28
CA PRO A 254 8.83 -1.58 -28.92
C PRO A 254 10.34 -1.41 -29.19
N GLY A 255 11.08 -1.09 -28.13
CA GLY A 255 12.52 -1.34 -28.13
C GLY A 255 12.75 -2.84 -28.30
N PRO A 256 13.96 -3.26 -28.69
CA PRO A 256 14.28 -4.63 -29.10
C PRO A 256 14.25 -5.66 -27.95
N ASN A 257 13.61 -5.33 -26.81
CA ASN A 257 13.33 -6.28 -25.75
C ASN A 257 12.07 -7.04 -26.14
N ILE A 258 12.25 -8.24 -26.68
CA ILE A 258 11.23 -9.27 -26.86
C ILE A 258 10.25 -9.19 -25.69
N SER A 259 8.97 -8.90 -25.96
CA SER A 259 7.98 -8.80 -24.90
C SER A 259 7.90 -10.16 -24.18
N GLN A 260 7.61 -10.16 -22.88
CA GLN A 260 7.51 -11.43 -22.13
C GLN A 260 6.51 -12.40 -22.79
N GLU A 261 5.51 -11.86 -23.48
CA GLU A 261 4.54 -12.57 -24.32
C GLU A 261 5.19 -13.22 -25.56
N GLN A 262 5.98 -12.45 -26.34
CA GLN A 262 6.74 -12.99 -27.47
C GLN A 262 7.79 -14.03 -27.02
N GLU A 263 8.41 -13.83 -25.86
CA GLU A 263 9.36 -14.81 -25.31
C GLU A 263 8.62 -16.10 -24.92
N THR A 264 7.42 -15.98 -24.36
CA THR A 264 6.54 -17.09 -23.99
C THR A 264 6.07 -17.88 -25.22
N ASP A 265 5.58 -17.18 -26.25
CA ASP A 265 5.16 -17.79 -27.52
C ASP A 265 6.32 -18.50 -28.21
N LEU A 266 7.51 -17.91 -28.19
CA LEU A 266 8.71 -18.49 -28.78
C LEU A 266 9.15 -19.77 -28.04
N TYR A 267 9.05 -19.80 -26.71
CA TYR A 267 9.31 -21.00 -25.93
C TYR A 267 8.24 -22.08 -26.11
N PHE A 268 6.95 -21.73 -26.14
CA PHE A 268 5.89 -22.71 -26.42
C PHE A 268 5.99 -23.27 -27.83
N THR A 269 6.36 -22.44 -28.81
CA THR A 269 6.61 -22.88 -30.18
C THR A 269 7.81 -23.83 -30.25
N GLN A 270 8.90 -23.53 -29.53
CA GLN A 270 10.06 -24.42 -29.41
C GLN A 270 9.72 -25.74 -28.71
N LEU A 271 8.89 -25.69 -27.67
CA LEU A 271 8.42 -26.89 -26.95
C LEU A 271 7.57 -27.78 -27.87
N ASN A 272 6.61 -27.18 -28.60
CA ASN A 272 5.74 -27.90 -29.52
C ASN A 272 6.55 -28.56 -30.65
N THR A 273 7.49 -27.82 -31.24
CA THR A 273 8.38 -28.37 -32.29
C THR A 273 9.34 -29.44 -31.78
N SER A 274 9.72 -29.42 -30.49
CA SER A 274 10.50 -30.51 -29.90
C SER A 274 9.68 -31.77 -29.66
N TRP A 275 8.42 -31.64 -29.26
CA TRP A 275 7.51 -32.79 -29.10
C TRP A 275 7.08 -33.42 -30.42
N GLU A 276 6.82 -32.61 -31.46
CA GLU A 276 6.45 -33.13 -32.77
C GLU A 276 7.60 -33.95 -33.43
N ARG A 277 8.87 -33.63 -33.12
CA ARG A 277 10.03 -34.41 -33.59
C ARG A 277 10.25 -35.74 -32.87
N GLU A 278 9.72 -35.92 -31.65
CA GLU A 278 9.83 -37.21 -30.93
C GLU A 278 8.75 -38.21 -31.36
N ILE A 279 7.71 -37.75 -32.08
CA ILE A 279 6.58 -38.57 -32.53
C ILE A 279 6.75 -39.03 -34.00
N SER A 280 7.67 -38.42 -34.76
CA SER A 280 8.03 -38.79 -36.14
C SER A 280 9.22 -39.74 -36.20
#